data_AF-A0A9N8DSZ4-F1
#
_entry.id   AF-A0A9N8DSZ4-F1
#
_cell.length_a   1.000
_cell.length_b   1.000
_cell.length_c   1.000
_cell.angle_alpha   90.00
_cell.angle_beta   90.00
_cell.angle_gamma   90.00
#
_symmetry.space_group_name_H-M   'P 1'
#
loop_
_entity.id
_entity.type
_entity.pdbx_description
1 polymer ?
#
loop_
_entity_poly.entity_id
_entity_poly.type
_entity_poly.pdbx_seq_one_letter_code
_entity_poly.pdbx_strand_id
1 'polypeptide(L)'
;MLLPMKTPHRWFLTAPLLLLCSYLATASDTGDADDNDTSFTSGMAAQVRLHDGNTMPVLGLGVALTAEATYSAVQSSLEVGYRLIDTAAEESYGNEDAVGQAIRDYIHKEETTTITRDNVFVTTKLWDSDHGFYETLEAFDESYDTLDLGTMDLYLMHSPFGGRLIETWDAMLYAQSQGHVKSIGVSNFGIPHLQAILDSGRPLPVVNQIEMHPLVFRRRAPLIEWCQRHNVQIQAYGSLMHGYPEWLTTPQLLVDLARKYDSSEQQQVTTAQILLRWALQHDFLIIPKSSKRKRIVENAQLYNFFLSEEDMKLLDDWGDNVTPQQGNLYKMDWNWNPVDEASVHLGRTDYWPHYEGVVWEDHEYDHEEPEEGDDVYEESDEDEIDGDAATHNEL
;
A
#
# COMPACT_ATOMS: atom_id res chain seq x y z
N MET A 1 -40.73 -27.87 -53.67
CA MET A 1 -40.48 -26.41 -53.59
C MET A 1 -39.22 -26.23 -52.77
N LEU A 2 -38.04 -26.36 -53.40
CA LEU A 2 -37.24 -25.27 -53.98
C LEU A 2 -36.83 -24.20 -52.96
N LEU A 3 -35.55 -24.29 -52.59
CA LEU A 3 -34.67 -23.26 -52.02
C LEU A 3 -34.72 -21.93 -52.84
N PRO A 4 -34.14 -20.85 -52.30
CA PRO A 4 -32.73 -20.61 -52.64
C PRO A 4 -31.83 -20.33 -51.43
N MET A 5 -30.64 -20.92 -51.50
CA MET A 5 -29.41 -20.51 -50.82
C MET A 5 -28.90 -19.16 -51.37
N LYS A 6 -28.15 -18.42 -50.55
CA LYS A 6 -26.81 -17.88 -50.89
C LYS A 6 -26.10 -17.27 -49.67
N THR A 7 -25.15 -18.04 -49.15
CA THR A 7 -23.74 -17.75 -48.77
C THR A 7 -23.27 -16.38 -48.22
N PRO A 8 -22.16 -16.40 -47.45
CA PRO A 8 -21.81 -15.46 -46.37
C PRO A 8 -20.74 -14.43 -46.78
N HIS A 9 -20.42 -13.45 -45.92
CA HIS A 9 -19.06 -12.88 -45.78
C HIS A 9 -18.91 -11.87 -44.63
N ARG A 10 -17.83 -12.10 -43.84
CA ARG A 10 -16.79 -11.13 -43.39
C ARG A 10 -16.91 -10.37 -42.05
N TRP A 11 -15.98 -10.75 -41.14
CA TRP A 11 -15.16 -10.00 -40.15
C TRP A 11 -15.85 -9.04 -39.17
N PHE A 12 -15.60 -9.18 -37.86
CA PHE A 12 -14.52 -8.47 -37.14
C PHE A 12 -14.40 -8.96 -35.69
N LEU A 13 -13.16 -9.00 -35.21
CA LEU A 13 -12.75 -9.12 -33.81
C LEU A 13 -13.42 -8.02 -32.96
N THR A 14 -13.95 -8.37 -31.80
CA THR A 14 -14.24 -7.41 -30.74
C THR A 14 -13.39 -7.72 -29.53
N ALA A 15 -12.46 -6.82 -29.26
CA ALA A 15 -11.64 -6.73 -28.06
C ALA A 15 -12.52 -6.60 -26.79
N PRO A 16 -12.02 -6.97 -25.61
CA PRO A 16 -12.72 -6.72 -24.35
C PRO A 16 -12.70 -5.23 -24.01
N LEU A 17 -13.83 -4.71 -23.53
CA LEU A 17 -14.00 -3.35 -23.04
C LEU A 17 -13.08 -3.10 -21.84
N LEU A 18 -12.09 -2.23 -22.01
CA LEU A 18 -11.47 -1.49 -20.91
C LEU A 18 -12.43 -0.37 -20.49
N LEU A 19 -12.92 -0.44 -19.25
CA LEU A 19 -13.62 0.66 -18.58
C LEU A 19 -12.62 1.78 -18.29
N LEU A 20 -12.48 2.73 -19.21
CA LEU A 20 -11.89 4.03 -18.93
C LEU A 20 -12.94 4.91 -18.21
N CYS A 21 -12.81 5.04 -16.90
CA CYS A 21 -13.45 6.13 -16.17
C CYS A 21 -12.77 7.45 -16.55
N SER A 22 -13.36 8.20 -17.47
CA SER A 22 -12.97 9.56 -17.79
C SER A 22 -13.47 10.52 -16.70
N TYR A 23 -12.54 11.08 -15.93
CA TYR A 23 -12.78 12.23 -15.06
C TYR A 23 -12.99 13.47 -15.96
N LEU A 24 -14.21 13.98 -16.06
CA LEU A 24 -14.50 15.31 -16.64
C LEU A 24 -14.84 16.26 -15.49
N ALA A 25 -13.87 17.06 -15.07
CA ALA A 25 -14.11 18.20 -14.21
C ALA A 25 -14.76 19.32 -15.05
N THR A 26 -15.95 19.76 -14.65
CA THR A 26 -16.60 20.96 -15.20
C THR A 26 -15.94 22.20 -14.62
N ALA A 27 -15.04 22.84 -15.36
CA ALA A 27 -14.52 24.16 -15.03
C ALA A 27 -15.46 25.25 -15.59
N SER A 28 -16.01 26.09 -14.71
CA SER A 28 -16.66 27.33 -15.09
C SER A 28 -15.59 28.39 -15.41
N ASP A 29 -15.66 28.90 -16.62
CA ASP A 29 -14.84 29.95 -17.24
C ASP A 29 -14.83 31.25 -16.42
N THR A 30 -13.67 31.58 -15.84
CA THR A 30 -13.21 32.96 -15.60
C THR A 30 -11.70 32.98 -15.74
N GLY A 31 -11.22 33.80 -16.69
CA GLY A 31 -9.87 33.72 -17.24
C GLY A 31 -8.72 34.23 -16.35
N ASP A 32 -7.53 34.00 -16.91
CA ASP A 32 -6.18 34.40 -16.49
C ASP A 32 -5.64 33.73 -15.22
N ALA A 33 -5.23 32.46 -15.34
CA ALA A 33 -4.20 31.84 -14.51
C ALA A 33 -3.27 31.00 -15.41
N ASP A 34 -1.97 31.07 -15.16
CA ASP A 34 -0.92 30.33 -15.88
C ASP A 34 -1.27 28.83 -16.03
N ASP A 35 -1.42 28.36 -17.28
CA ASP A 35 -1.82 26.99 -17.66
C ASP A 35 -0.91 25.85 -17.12
N ASN A 36 0.19 26.18 -16.46
CA ASN A 36 1.13 25.19 -15.88
C ASN A 36 0.83 24.77 -14.44
N ASP A 37 -0.04 25.47 -13.69
CA ASP A 37 -0.31 25.16 -12.27
C ASP A 37 -1.52 24.23 -12.07
N THR A 38 -2.46 24.22 -13.01
CA THR A 38 -3.71 23.45 -12.93
C THR A 38 -3.53 21.94 -13.09
N SER A 39 -2.50 21.48 -13.81
CA SER A 39 -2.23 20.05 -13.98
C SER A 39 -1.52 19.43 -12.76
N PHE A 40 -0.65 20.19 -12.09
CA PHE A 40 0.03 19.75 -10.86
C PHE A 40 -0.94 19.64 -9.68
N THR A 41 -1.84 20.61 -9.55
CA THR A 41 -2.88 20.61 -8.50
C THR A 41 -3.90 19.48 -8.68
N SER A 42 -4.27 19.14 -9.93
CA SER A 42 -5.17 18.01 -10.24
C SER A 42 -4.64 16.65 -9.77
N GLY A 43 -3.33 16.40 -9.84
CA GLY A 43 -2.74 15.11 -9.49
C GLY A 43 -2.53 14.92 -7.98
N MET A 44 -2.16 15.98 -7.25
CA MET A 44 -2.00 15.90 -5.79
C MET A 44 -3.32 15.72 -5.04
N ALA A 45 -4.45 16.09 -5.65
CA ALA A 45 -5.78 15.87 -5.12
C ALA A 45 -6.33 14.46 -5.42
N ALA A 46 -5.57 13.59 -6.08
CA ALA A 46 -6.01 12.23 -6.37
C ALA A 46 -6.30 11.47 -5.08
N GLN A 47 -7.50 10.90 -4.99
CA GLN A 47 -7.96 10.08 -3.87
C GLN A 47 -8.56 8.78 -4.40
N VAL A 48 -8.44 7.72 -3.60
CA VAL A 48 -9.15 6.47 -3.82
C VAL A 48 -10.31 6.36 -2.83
N ARG A 49 -11.39 5.69 -3.25
CA ARG A 49 -12.44 5.23 -2.35
C ARG A 49 -11.96 3.94 -1.68
N LEU A 50 -12.03 3.90 -0.36
CA LEU A 50 -11.85 2.69 0.44
C LEU A 50 -13.17 1.91 0.51
N HIS A 51 -13.11 0.61 0.78
CA HIS A 51 -14.32 -0.24 0.81
C HIS A 51 -15.25 0.06 2.00
N ASP A 52 -14.77 0.75 3.04
CA ASP A 52 -15.57 1.29 4.14
C ASP A 52 -16.30 2.61 3.78
N GLY A 53 -16.11 3.08 2.56
CA GLY A 53 -16.74 4.28 2.01
C GLY A 53 -15.99 5.59 2.24
N ASN A 54 -14.92 5.60 3.04
CA ASN A 54 -14.04 6.76 3.19
C ASN A 54 -13.16 6.98 1.95
N THR A 55 -12.47 8.12 1.88
CA THR A 55 -11.49 8.39 0.82
C THR A 55 -10.10 8.61 1.39
N MET A 56 -9.09 8.21 0.62
CA MET A 56 -7.69 8.28 1.01
C MET A 56 -6.85 8.90 -0.11
N PRO A 57 -5.98 9.90 0.17
CA PRO A 57 -5.08 10.44 -0.84
C PRO A 57 -4.10 9.37 -1.36
N VAL A 58 -3.82 9.42 -2.67
CA VAL A 58 -2.92 8.46 -3.33
C VAL A 58 -1.45 8.68 -2.96
N LEU A 59 -1.08 9.93 -2.68
CA LEU A 59 0.28 10.33 -2.31
C LEU A 59 0.28 10.91 -0.90
N GLY A 60 1.19 10.41 -0.07
CA GLY A 60 1.44 10.90 1.27
C GLY A 60 2.90 11.09 1.61
N LEU A 61 3.15 11.70 2.78
CA LEU A 61 4.47 11.82 3.37
C LEU A 61 4.64 10.76 4.47
N GLY A 62 5.58 9.84 4.29
CA GLY A 62 6.06 9.01 5.40
C GLY A 62 7.01 9.80 6.31
N VAL A 63 6.85 9.66 7.64
CA VAL A 63 7.73 10.34 8.63
C VAL A 63 8.62 9.38 9.42
N ALA A 64 8.72 8.11 9.02
CA ALA A 64 9.63 7.15 9.64
C ALA A 64 11.09 7.69 9.65
N LEU A 65 11.74 7.66 10.82
CA LEU A 65 13.14 8.08 10.99
C LEU A 65 13.40 9.56 10.60
N THR A 66 12.42 10.47 10.75
CA THR A 66 12.67 11.92 10.58
C THR A 66 13.13 12.61 11.87
N ALA A 67 12.84 12.04 13.03
CA ALA A 67 13.24 12.56 14.36
C ALA A 67 12.95 14.08 14.48
N GLU A 68 13.94 14.88 14.86
CA GLU A 68 13.84 16.35 15.00
C GLU A 68 13.35 17.09 13.74
N ALA A 69 13.50 16.49 12.54
CA ALA A 69 13.09 17.12 11.30
C ALA A 69 11.59 16.94 10.98
N THR A 70 10.87 16.12 11.76
CA THR A 70 9.47 15.74 11.51
C THR A 70 8.57 16.94 11.30
N TYR A 71 8.58 17.88 12.25
CA TYR A 71 7.75 19.10 12.17
C TYR A 71 7.94 19.85 10.85
N SER A 72 9.20 20.10 10.49
CA SER A 72 9.55 20.85 9.27
C SER A 72 9.21 20.10 7.97
N ALA A 73 9.26 18.76 8.01
CA ALA A 73 8.92 17.90 6.88
C ALA A 73 7.40 17.92 6.64
N VAL A 74 6.60 17.77 7.70
CA VAL A 74 5.14 17.83 7.65
C VAL A 74 4.70 19.21 7.15
N GLN A 75 5.19 20.30 7.74
CA GLN A 75 4.91 21.67 7.29
C GLN A 75 5.23 21.85 5.79
N SER A 76 6.43 21.42 5.36
CA SER A 76 6.83 21.52 3.95
C SER A 76 5.91 20.71 3.04
N SER A 77 5.48 19.51 3.44
CA SER A 77 4.59 18.69 2.63
C SER A 77 3.20 19.31 2.47
N LEU A 78 2.64 19.87 3.56
CA LEU A 78 1.34 20.52 3.53
C LEU A 78 1.37 21.78 2.64
N GLU A 79 2.44 22.57 2.72
CA GLU A 79 2.71 23.72 1.83
C GLU A 79 2.85 23.31 0.37
N VAL A 80 3.48 22.18 0.09
CA VAL A 80 3.60 21.64 -1.27
C VAL A 80 2.25 21.16 -1.79
N GLY A 81 1.34 20.71 -0.92
CA GLY A 81 0.00 20.27 -1.28
C GLY A 81 -0.32 18.82 -0.89
N TYR A 82 0.57 18.14 -0.17
CA TYR A 82 0.27 16.83 0.40
C TYR A 82 -0.90 16.94 1.37
N ARG A 83 -1.72 15.89 1.40
CA ARG A 83 -2.89 15.78 2.30
C ARG A 83 -2.93 14.45 3.03
N LEU A 84 -1.86 13.67 3.01
CA LEU A 84 -1.70 12.43 3.79
C LEU A 84 -0.36 12.44 4.51
N ILE A 85 -0.39 12.26 5.83
CA ILE A 85 0.80 12.08 6.67
C ILE A 85 0.75 10.69 7.31
N ASP A 86 1.78 9.88 7.05
CA ASP A 86 1.92 8.54 7.59
C ASP A 86 2.96 8.52 8.72
N THR A 87 2.49 8.23 9.94
CA THR A 87 3.28 8.08 11.17
C THR A 87 3.03 6.70 11.81
N ALA A 88 3.57 6.44 12.99
CA ALA A 88 3.32 5.26 13.81
C ALA A 88 3.53 5.64 15.29
N ALA A 89 3.06 4.77 16.20
CA ALA A 89 3.19 4.94 17.65
C ALA A 89 4.64 5.25 18.11
N GLU A 90 4.74 5.81 19.32
CA GLU A 90 5.97 6.30 19.94
C GLU A 90 7.07 5.22 20.01
N GLU A 91 6.69 3.98 20.33
CA GLU A 91 7.57 2.80 20.41
C GLU A 91 8.21 2.46 19.07
N SER A 92 7.63 2.94 17.97
CA SER A 92 8.13 2.75 16.62
C SER A 92 8.89 3.97 16.10
N TYR A 93 8.22 5.12 15.95
CA TYR A 93 8.80 6.29 15.28
C TYR A 93 9.21 7.40 16.25
N GLY A 94 8.56 7.51 17.41
CA GLY A 94 8.88 8.49 18.44
C GLY A 94 8.63 9.95 18.04
N ASN A 95 7.62 10.22 17.18
CA ASN A 95 7.44 11.54 16.58
C ASN A 95 5.99 11.96 16.29
N GLU A 96 4.99 11.31 16.89
CA GLU A 96 3.57 11.65 16.70
C GLU A 96 3.24 13.07 17.18
N ASP A 97 3.79 13.50 18.32
CA ASP A 97 3.59 14.86 18.85
C ASP A 97 4.03 15.93 17.83
N ALA A 98 5.20 15.72 17.20
CA ALA A 98 5.71 16.63 16.17
C ALA A 98 4.84 16.65 14.91
N VAL A 99 4.19 15.53 14.55
CA VAL A 99 3.21 15.45 13.45
C VAL A 99 1.96 16.24 13.82
N GLY A 100 1.39 15.96 15.00
CA GLY A 100 0.20 16.63 15.53
C GLY A 100 0.39 18.14 15.60
N GLN A 101 1.48 18.58 16.23
CA GLN A 101 1.85 19.99 16.34
C GLN A 101 1.98 20.64 14.96
N ALA A 102 2.68 20.01 14.01
CA ALA A 102 2.85 20.55 12.67
C ALA A 102 1.53 20.70 11.93
N ILE A 103 0.59 19.76 12.06
CA ILE A 103 -0.72 19.86 11.41
C ILE A 103 -1.54 20.98 12.07
N ARG A 104 -1.62 21.02 13.40
CA ARG A 104 -2.32 22.09 14.14
C ARG A 104 -1.79 23.45 13.76
N ASP A 105 -0.47 23.66 13.80
CA ASP A 105 0.13 24.95 13.46
C ASP A 105 -0.13 25.32 12.00
N TYR A 106 -0.13 24.35 11.07
CA TYR A 106 -0.41 24.61 9.66
C TYR A 106 -1.85 25.08 9.41
N ILE A 107 -2.86 24.39 9.98
CA ILE A 107 -4.27 24.71 9.73
C ILE A 107 -4.74 25.99 10.43
N HIS A 108 -3.96 26.50 11.40
CA HIS A 108 -4.23 27.77 12.08
C HIS A 108 -3.46 28.97 11.51
N LYS A 109 -2.65 28.81 10.45
CA LYS A 109 -2.01 29.96 9.77
C LYS A 109 -3.08 30.83 9.12
N GLU A 110 -2.89 32.15 9.16
CA GLU A 110 -3.82 33.10 8.52
C GLU A 110 -3.94 32.88 7.00
N GLU A 111 -2.89 32.35 6.37
CA GLU A 111 -2.83 32.09 4.92
C GLU A 111 -3.52 30.77 4.52
N THR A 112 -3.84 29.88 5.48
CA THR A 112 -4.36 28.52 5.21
C THR A 112 -5.86 28.38 5.51
N THR A 113 -6.62 29.48 5.52
CA THR A 113 -8.05 29.53 5.91
C THR A 113 -9.00 28.55 5.21
N THR A 114 -8.58 27.94 4.10
CA THR A 114 -9.35 26.92 3.36
C THR A 114 -8.99 25.48 3.72
N ILE A 115 -7.91 25.24 4.47
CA ILE A 115 -7.45 23.92 4.90
C ILE A 115 -7.80 23.72 6.36
N THR A 116 -8.66 22.74 6.61
CA THR A 116 -9.09 22.32 7.94
C THR A 116 -8.50 20.95 8.29
N ARG A 117 -8.70 20.50 9.53
CA ARG A 117 -8.32 19.14 9.96
C ARG A 117 -8.87 18.07 9.03
N ASP A 118 -10.11 18.21 8.56
CA ASP A 118 -10.76 17.24 7.67
C ASP A 118 -10.12 17.13 6.28
N ASN A 119 -9.26 18.09 5.92
CA ASN A 119 -8.53 18.05 4.66
C ASN A 119 -7.19 17.29 4.77
N VAL A 120 -6.73 16.94 5.97
CA VAL A 120 -5.42 16.28 6.18
C VAL A 120 -5.66 14.87 6.70
N PHE A 121 -5.43 13.86 5.88
CA PHE A 121 -5.49 12.46 6.25
C PHE A 121 -4.27 12.07 7.11
N VAL A 122 -4.49 11.48 8.28
CA VAL A 122 -3.42 11.02 9.17
C VAL A 122 -3.54 9.53 9.42
N THR A 123 -2.46 8.81 9.14
CA THR A 123 -2.30 7.39 9.45
C THR A 123 -1.36 7.23 10.65
N THR A 124 -1.75 6.42 11.63
CA THR A 124 -0.82 5.90 12.65
C THR A 124 -0.98 4.39 12.83
N LYS A 125 -0.11 3.76 13.62
CA LYS A 125 0.06 2.30 13.68
C LYS A 125 0.29 1.79 15.10
N LEU A 126 -0.43 0.74 15.48
CA LEU A 126 -0.26 -0.04 16.70
C LEU A 126 1.04 -0.86 16.64
N TRP A 127 1.90 -0.74 17.65
CA TRP A 127 3.14 -1.50 17.73
C TRP A 127 2.94 -2.93 18.26
N ASP A 128 3.87 -3.83 17.93
CA ASP A 128 3.74 -5.28 18.18
C ASP A 128 3.60 -5.64 19.67
N SER A 129 4.17 -4.83 20.58
CA SER A 129 4.05 -5.05 22.03
C SER A 129 2.63 -4.94 22.54
N ASP A 130 1.79 -4.17 21.84
CA ASP A 130 0.50 -3.68 22.33
C ASP A 130 -0.68 -4.39 21.64
N HIS A 131 -0.40 -5.51 21.00
CA HIS A 131 -1.43 -6.43 20.54
C HIS A 131 -2.25 -6.97 21.73
N GLY A 132 -3.51 -7.35 21.51
CA GLY A 132 -4.43 -7.72 22.58
C GLY A 132 -5.53 -6.69 22.75
N PHE A 133 -6.69 -7.12 23.23
CA PHE A 133 -7.87 -6.26 23.19
C PHE A 133 -7.72 -4.97 23.99
N TYR A 134 -7.23 -5.06 25.24
CA TYR A 134 -7.15 -3.89 26.13
C TYR A 134 -5.90 -3.06 25.85
N GLU A 135 -4.78 -3.73 25.57
CA GLU A 135 -3.50 -3.13 25.23
C GLU A 135 -3.61 -2.27 23.96
N THR A 136 -4.36 -2.76 22.96
CA THR A 136 -4.62 -1.99 21.73
C THR A 136 -5.44 -0.74 21.98
N LEU A 137 -6.42 -0.78 22.90
CA LEU A 137 -7.22 0.41 23.22
C LEU A 137 -6.40 1.43 24.02
N GLU A 138 -5.55 0.97 24.95
CA GLU A 138 -4.65 1.84 25.70
C GLU A 138 -3.65 2.54 24.75
N ALA A 139 -2.98 1.78 23.88
CA ALA A 139 -2.05 2.34 22.89
C ALA A 139 -2.76 3.25 21.85
N PHE A 140 -4.01 2.94 21.49
CA PHE A 140 -4.81 3.81 20.63
C PHE A 140 -5.08 5.16 21.31
N ASP A 141 -5.51 5.16 22.57
CA ASP A 141 -5.76 6.38 23.34
C ASP A 141 -4.48 7.22 23.50
N GLU A 142 -3.32 6.57 23.72
CA GLU A 142 -2.03 7.25 23.79
C GLU A 142 -1.66 7.96 22.47
N SER A 143 -1.76 7.27 21.33
CA SER A 143 -1.54 7.89 20.01
C SER A 143 -2.58 8.98 19.72
N TYR A 144 -3.83 8.79 20.14
CA TYR A 144 -4.92 9.75 19.93
C TYR A 144 -4.65 11.07 20.66
N ASP A 145 -4.28 10.98 21.93
CA ASP A 145 -3.93 12.12 22.77
C ASP A 145 -2.61 12.77 22.33
N THR A 146 -1.62 11.97 21.93
CA THR A 146 -0.31 12.48 21.47
C THR A 146 -0.44 13.25 20.16
N LEU A 147 -1.22 12.73 19.21
CA LEU A 147 -1.49 13.45 17.97
C LEU A 147 -2.31 14.72 18.25
N ASP A 148 -3.27 14.70 19.18
CA ASP A 148 -4.14 15.83 19.52
C ASP A 148 -4.77 16.50 18.28
N LEU A 149 -5.46 15.67 17.49
CA LEU A 149 -6.10 16.07 16.23
C LEU A 149 -7.61 15.83 16.21
N GLY A 150 -8.19 15.29 17.30
CA GLY A 150 -9.63 15.04 17.49
C GLY A 150 -10.24 13.86 16.73
N THR A 151 -9.53 13.28 15.77
CA THR A 151 -9.89 12.05 15.04
C THR A 151 -8.66 11.53 14.32
N MET A 152 -8.55 10.21 14.18
CA MET A 152 -7.59 9.57 13.27
C MET A 152 -8.29 9.17 11.97
N ASP A 153 -7.62 9.30 10.83
CA ASP A 153 -8.22 8.89 9.55
C ASP A 153 -7.98 7.40 9.29
N LEU A 154 -6.78 6.88 9.60
CA LEU A 154 -6.43 5.47 9.46
C LEU A 154 -5.60 4.96 10.64
N TYR A 155 -6.00 3.85 11.22
CA TYR A 155 -5.21 3.13 12.22
C TYR A 155 -4.82 1.74 11.71
N LEU A 156 -3.54 1.42 11.74
CA LEU A 156 -3.00 0.16 11.21
C LEU A 156 -2.43 -0.73 12.32
N MET A 157 -2.64 -2.05 12.23
CA MET A 157 -1.80 -3.01 12.94
C MET A 157 -0.42 -3.06 12.26
N HIS A 158 0.66 -2.65 12.92
CA HIS A 158 1.95 -2.40 12.25
C HIS A 158 2.59 -3.67 11.67
N SER A 159 2.45 -4.81 12.34
CA SER A 159 2.90 -6.10 11.82
C SER A 159 2.10 -7.25 12.43
N PRO A 160 2.24 -8.49 11.93
CA PRO A 160 1.60 -9.65 12.55
C PRO A 160 2.39 -10.21 13.76
N PHE A 161 3.58 -9.69 14.07
CA PHE A 161 4.50 -10.32 15.03
C PHE A 161 4.03 -10.28 16.49
N GLY A 162 3.20 -9.32 16.88
CA GLY A 162 2.62 -9.30 18.23
C GLY A 162 1.66 -10.47 18.53
N GLY A 163 1.25 -11.20 17.48
CA GLY A 163 0.26 -12.26 17.56
C GLY A 163 -1.10 -11.73 17.98
N ARG A 164 -1.90 -12.55 18.68
CA ARG A 164 -3.23 -12.16 19.21
C ARG A 164 -4.16 -11.52 18.15
N LEU A 165 -4.07 -11.99 16.92
CA LEU A 165 -4.59 -11.30 15.73
C LEU A 165 -6.07 -10.90 15.87
N ILE A 166 -6.94 -11.82 16.25
CA ILE A 166 -8.39 -11.59 16.23
C ILE A 166 -8.81 -10.65 17.36
N GLU A 167 -8.28 -10.80 18.56
CA GLU A 167 -8.61 -9.88 19.66
C GLU A 167 -8.05 -8.47 19.46
N THR A 168 -6.87 -8.33 18.84
CA THR A 168 -6.34 -7.02 18.40
C THR A 168 -7.26 -6.39 17.35
N TRP A 169 -7.68 -7.18 16.35
CA TRP A 169 -8.59 -6.69 15.30
C TRP A 169 -9.96 -6.29 15.87
N ASP A 170 -10.50 -7.07 16.82
CA ASP A 170 -11.74 -6.76 17.52
C ASP A 170 -11.64 -5.43 18.29
N ALA A 171 -10.49 -5.11 18.90
CA ALA A 171 -10.26 -3.81 19.54
C ALA A 171 -10.21 -2.65 18.54
N MET A 172 -9.54 -2.83 17.40
CA MET A 172 -9.52 -1.81 16.34
C MET A 172 -10.92 -1.54 15.78
N LEU A 173 -11.72 -2.61 15.59
CA LEU A 173 -13.13 -2.50 15.22
C LEU A 173 -13.93 -1.75 16.29
N TYR A 174 -13.72 -2.07 17.57
CA TYR A 174 -14.35 -1.33 18.65
C TYR A 174 -14.00 0.17 18.60
N ALA A 175 -12.73 0.54 18.46
CA ALA A 175 -12.30 1.94 18.34
C ALA A 175 -12.95 2.66 17.15
N GLN A 176 -13.06 1.98 16.00
CA GLN A 176 -13.77 2.50 14.83
C GLN A 176 -15.26 2.74 15.12
N SER A 177 -15.92 1.81 15.82
CA SER A 177 -17.35 1.95 16.18
C SER A 177 -17.64 3.13 17.11
N GLN A 178 -16.65 3.55 17.91
CA GLN A 178 -16.76 4.73 18.77
C GLN A 178 -16.55 6.06 18.02
N GLY A 179 -16.13 6.01 16.76
CA GLY A 179 -15.93 7.19 15.92
C GLY A 179 -14.61 7.93 16.16
N HIS A 180 -13.68 7.35 16.93
CA HIS A 180 -12.35 7.95 17.16
C HIS A 180 -11.39 7.75 15.98
N VAL A 181 -11.63 6.72 15.17
CA VAL A 181 -10.92 6.46 13.91
C VAL A 181 -11.91 6.18 12.78
N LYS A 182 -11.66 6.74 11.59
CA LYS A 182 -12.53 6.56 10.42
C LYS A 182 -12.36 5.19 9.77
N SER A 183 -11.11 4.83 9.48
CA SER A 183 -10.74 3.59 8.77
C SER A 183 -9.72 2.78 9.56
N ILE A 184 -9.78 1.45 9.45
CA ILE A 184 -8.79 0.55 10.06
C ILE A 184 -8.18 -0.38 9.02
N GLY A 185 -6.89 -0.66 9.18
CA GLY A 185 -6.14 -1.49 8.26
C GLY A 185 -5.03 -2.28 8.94
N VAL A 186 -4.17 -2.87 8.12
CA VAL A 186 -3.00 -3.62 8.59
C VAL A 186 -1.76 -3.19 7.82
N SER A 187 -0.60 -3.54 8.33
CA SER A 187 0.68 -3.34 7.68
C SER A 187 1.49 -4.63 7.78
N ASN A 188 2.15 -5.02 6.69
CA ASN A 188 2.99 -6.22 6.61
C ASN A 188 2.25 -7.56 6.75
N PHE A 189 0.99 -7.61 6.32
CA PHE A 189 0.19 -8.84 6.40
C PHE A 189 0.25 -9.65 5.12
N GLY A 190 0.65 -10.92 5.24
CA GLY A 190 0.51 -11.92 4.17
C GLY A 190 -0.90 -12.50 4.04
N ILE A 191 -1.14 -13.23 2.95
CA ILE A 191 -2.44 -13.89 2.66
C ILE A 191 -2.94 -14.73 3.84
N PRO A 192 -2.11 -15.56 4.52
CA PRO A 192 -2.61 -16.37 5.65
C PRO A 192 -3.19 -15.53 6.79
N HIS A 193 -2.63 -14.34 7.05
CA HIS A 193 -3.12 -13.44 8.09
C HIS A 193 -4.44 -12.79 7.69
N LEU A 194 -4.54 -12.31 6.45
CA LEU A 194 -5.78 -11.69 5.95
C LEU A 194 -6.92 -12.71 5.84
N GLN A 195 -6.61 -13.93 5.38
CA GLN A 195 -7.56 -15.04 5.35
C GLN A 195 -8.04 -15.41 6.75
N ALA A 196 -7.15 -15.40 7.76
CA ALA A 196 -7.55 -15.67 9.14
C ALA A 196 -8.54 -14.64 9.71
N ILE A 197 -8.41 -13.36 9.34
CA ILE A 197 -9.41 -12.33 9.68
C ILE A 197 -10.75 -12.68 9.02
N LEU A 198 -10.74 -12.99 7.73
CA LEU A 198 -11.95 -13.35 6.98
C LEU A 198 -12.65 -14.60 7.54
N ASP A 199 -11.90 -15.68 7.76
CA ASP A 199 -12.40 -16.97 8.27
C ASP A 199 -12.98 -16.85 9.70
N SER A 200 -12.52 -15.86 10.46
CA SER A 200 -13.08 -15.56 11.78
C SER A 200 -14.41 -14.79 11.72
N GLY A 201 -14.92 -14.47 10.52
CA GLY A 201 -16.17 -13.75 10.30
C GLY A 201 -16.06 -12.25 10.59
N ARG A 202 -14.85 -11.69 10.63
CA ARG A 202 -14.63 -10.24 10.77
C ARG A 202 -14.49 -9.58 9.42
N PRO A 203 -14.86 -8.29 9.30
CA PRO A 203 -14.58 -7.52 8.10
C PRO A 203 -13.09 -7.42 7.83
N LEU A 204 -12.74 -7.37 6.55
CA LEU A 204 -11.36 -7.20 6.09
C LEU A 204 -10.86 -5.76 6.30
N PRO A 205 -9.55 -5.57 6.49
CA PRO A 205 -8.94 -4.23 6.54
C PRO A 205 -9.15 -3.45 5.24
N VAL A 206 -9.27 -2.12 5.33
CA VAL A 206 -9.37 -1.25 4.13
C VAL A 206 -8.06 -1.13 3.35
N VAL A 207 -6.94 -1.29 4.06
CA VAL A 207 -5.59 -1.04 3.57
C VAL A 207 -4.68 -2.14 4.13
N ASN A 208 -3.79 -2.65 3.28
CA ASN A 208 -2.60 -3.40 3.69
C ASN A 208 -1.36 -2.61 3.25
N GLN A 209 -0.68 -1.99 4.21
CA GLN A 209 0.55 -1.24 3.94
C GLN A 209 1.74 -2.21 3.91
N ILE A 210 2.44 -2.33 2.77
CA ILE A 210 3.53 -3.30 2.59
C ILE A 210 4.72 -2.69 1.85
N GLU A 211 5.89 -3.31 2.02
CA GLU A 211 7.05 -2.97 1.21
C GLU A 211 6.75 -3.29 -0.25
N MET A 212 6.86 -2.29 -1.11
CA MET A 212 6.62 -2.46 -2.54
C MET A 212 7.52 -1.57 -3.38
N HIS A 213 8.29 -2.23 -4.24
CA HIS A 213 9.14 -1.64 -5.26
C HIS A 213 9.48 -2.73 -6.31
N PRO A 214 10.04 -2.36 -7.48
CA PRO A 214 10.36 -3.30 -8.56
C PRO A 214 11.09 -4.59 -8.14
N LEU A 215 11.98 -4.50 -7.13
CA LEU A 215 12.77 -5.66 -6.69
C LEU A 215 11.98 -6.74 -5.92
N VAL A 216 10.79 -6.42 -5.39
CA VAL A 216 9.93 -7.37 -4.65
C VAL A 216 8.59 -7.62 -5.34
N PHE A 217 8.27 -6.88 -6.40
CA PHE A 217 6.97 -6.89 -7.07
C PHE A 217 6.50 -8.30 -7.48
N ARG A 218 7.32 -9.03 -8.25
CA ARG A 218 6.99 -10.38 -8.74
C ARG A 218 6.71 -11.37 -7.61
N ARG A 219 7.46 -11.30 -6.51
CA ARG A 219 7.23 -12.14 -5.32
C ARG A 219 5.94 -11.79 -4.59
N ARG A 220 5.54 -10.52 -4.64
CA ARG A 220 4.31 -10.02 -4.03
C ARG A 220 3.08 -10.19 -4.90
N ALA A 221 3.22 -10.59 -6.17
CA ALA A 221 2.11 -10.72 -7.11
C ALA A 221 0.91 -11.52 -6.54
N PRO A 222 1.09 -12.68 -5.87
CA PRO A 222 -0.04 -13.39 -5.28
C PRO A 222 -0.78 -12.59 -4.20
N LEU A 223 -0.05 -11.85 -3.35
CA LEU A 223 -0.66 -11.00 -2.33
C LEU A 223 -1.36 -9.78 -2.97
N ILE A 224 -0.76 -9.20 -4.02
CA ILE A 224 -1.35 -8.08 -4.75
C ILE A 224 -2.70 -8.49 -5.34
N GLU A 225 -2.72 -9.60 -6.07
CA GLU A 225 -3.93 -10.16 -6.68
C GLU A 225 -4.98 -10.53 -5.63
N TRP A 226 -4.56 -11.05 -4.47
CA TRP A 226 -5.47 -11.34 -3.36
C TRP A 226 -6.11 -10.06 -2.81
N CYS A 227 -5.31 -9.03 -2.52
CA CYS A 227 -5.81 -7.75 -2.01
C CYS A 227 -6.77 -7.07 -3.00
N GLN A 228 -6.42 -7.04 -4.29
CA GLN A 228 -7.27 -6.49 -5.35
C GLN A 228 -8.61 -7.20 -5.43
N ARG A 229 -8.62 -8.55 -5.40
CA ARG A 229 -9.86 -9.33 -5.42
C ARG A 229 -10.77 -9.04 -4.23
N HIS A 230 -10.22 -8.67 -3.08
CA HIS A 230 -10.98 -8.37 -1.86
C HIS A 230 -11.15 -6.86 -1.59
N ASN A 231 -10.87 -6.01 -2.58
CA ASN A 231 -10.92 -4.55 -2.47
C ASN A 231 -10.06 -3.95 -1.34
N VAL A 232 -9.02 -4.66 -0.89
CA VAL A 232 -8.06 -4.17 0.11
C VAL A 232 -7.00 -3.33 -0.61
N GLN A 233 -6.89 -2.05 -0.28
CA GLN A 233 -5.93 -1.18 -0.95
C GLN A 233 -4.50 -1.44 -0.50
N ILE A 234 -3.56 -1.40 -1.45
CA ILE A 234 -2.14 -1.54 -1.15
C ILE A 234 -1.53 -0.15 -1.02
N GLN A 235 -0.92 0.10 0.15
CA GLN A 235 -0.08 1.27 0.36
C GLN A 235 1.39 0.85 0.41
N ALA A 236 2.14 1.28 -0.59
CA ALA A 236 3.55 0.99 -0.75
C ALA A 236 4.40 1.89 0.18
N TYR A 237 4.99 1.29 1.20
CA TYR A 237 6.19 1.86 1.82
C TYR A 237 7.44 1.34 1.12
N GLY A 238 8.59 1.96 1.38
CA GLY A 238 9.86 1.50 0.82
C GLY A 238 9.98 1.69 -0.69
N SER A 239 9.06 2.41 -1.35
CA SER A 239 9.01 2.59 -2.81
C SER A 239 10.29 3.19 -3.43
N LEU A 240 11.13 3.82 -2.60
CA LEU A 240 12.44 4.36 -2.98
C LEU A 240 13.60 3.50 -2.48
N MET A 241 13.36 2.22 -2.17
CA MET A 241 14.33 1.25 -1.67
C MET A 241 15.07 1.80 -0.44
N HIS A 242 14.30 2.34 0.50
CA HIS A 242 14.76 3.04 1.71
C HIS A 242 15.74 4.21 1.48
N GLY A 243 15.92 4.64 0.23
CA GLY A 243 16.86 5.70 -0.16
C GLY A 243 18.30 5.25 -0.33
N TYR A 244 18.57 3.95 -0.37
CA TYR A 244 19.92 3.40 -0.55
C TYR A 244 20.46 3.72 -1.97
N PRO A 245 21.59 4.44 -2.10
CA PRO A 245 22.12 4.86 -3.40
C PRO A 245 22.41 3.71 -4.36
N GLU A 246 22.79 2.54 -3.83
CA GLU A 246 23.09 1.32 -4.58
C GLU A 246 21.89 0.84 -5.41
N TRP A 247 20.68 1.16 -4.96
CA TRP A 247 19.42 0.71 -5.55
C TRP A 247 18.62 1.85 -6.18
N LEU A 248 18.76 3.07 -5.65
CA LEU A 248 18.01 4.22 -6.15
C LEU A 248 18.72 4.97 -7.28
N THR A 249 20.05 5.16 -7.18
CA THR A 249 20.78 6.06 -8.09
C THR A 249 21.88 5.39 -8.91
N THR A 250 22.32 4.21 -8.50
CA THR A 250 23.39 3.45 -9.17
C THR A 250 22.89 2.57 -10.32
N PRO A 251 21.69 1.95 -10.26
CA PRO A 251 21.26 1.05 -11.33
C PRO A 251 21.08 1.77 -12.66
N GLN A 252 21.81 1.32 -13.68
CA GLN A 252 21.81 1.91 -15.02
C GLN A 252 20.40 1.93 -15.63
N LEU A 253 19.58 0.92 -15.32
CA LEU A 253 18.18 0.86 -15.72
C LEU A 253 17.41 2.12 -15.31
N LEU A 254 17.46 2.50 -14.03
CA LEU A 254 16.74 3.67 -13.53
C LEU A 254 17.31 4.97 -14.11
N VAL A 255 18.62 5.06 -14.28
CA VAL A 255 19.28 6.23 -14.88
C VAL A 255 18.86 6.41 -16.34
N ASP A 256 18.78 5.33 -17.10
CA ASP A 256 18.39 5.38 -18.51
C ASP A 256 16.90 5.67 -18.67
N LEU A 257 16.04 5.11 -17.81
CA LEU A 257 14.62 5.48 -17.76
C LEU A 257 14.42 6.94 -17.38
N ALA A 258 15.11 7.43 -16.35
CA ALA A 258 15.07 8.84 -15.95
C ALA A 258 15.45 9.76 -17.12
N ARG A 259 16.52 9.42 -17.86
CA ARG A 259 16.92 10.17 -19.07
C ARG A 259 15.90 10.05 -20.21
N LYS A 260 15.30 8.87 -20.41
CA LYS A 260 14.29 8.64 -21.46
C LYS A 260 13.05 9.51 -21.25
N TYR A 261 12.64 9.70 -20.00
CA TYR A 261 11.46 10.49 -19.63
C TYR A 261 11.77 11.96 -19.31
N ASP A 262 13.04 12.35 -19.32
CA ASP A 262 13.46 13.74 -19.18
C ASP A 262 13.03 14.55 -20.43
N SER A 263 11.83 15.15 -20.37
CA SER A 263 11.39 16.10 -21.39
C SER A 263 12.09 17.45 -21.17
N SER A 264 12.84 17.90 -22.17
CA SER A 264 13.87 18.94 -22.07
C SER A 264 13.42 20.37 -21.73
N GLU A 265 12.18 20.62 -21.31
CA GLU A 265 11.68 22.00 -21.16
C GLU A 265 11.06 22.38 -19.80
N GLN A 266 10.80 21.44 -18.89
CA GLN A 266 10.09 21.77 -17.64
C GLN A 266 10.84 21.31 -16.38
N GLN A 267 11.28 20.04 -16.34
CA GLN A 267 11.96 19.50 -15.17
C GLN A 267 12.67 18.18 -15.49
N GLN A 268 13.88 18.02 -14.94
CA GLN A 268 14.60 16.76 -14.99
C GLN A 268 13.88 15.66 -14.21
N VAL A 269 13.52 14.58 -14.90
CA VAL A 269 12.96 13.37 -14.27
C VAL A 269 14.06 12.65 -13.50
N THR A 270 13.79 12.34 -12.23
CA THR A 270 14.72 11.65 -11.33
C THR A 270 14.41 10.16 -11.25
N THR A 271 15.39 9.36 -10.83
CA THR A 271 15.17 7.91 -10.58
C THR A 271 14.11 7.66 -9.51
N ALA A 272 13.99 8.55 -8.52
CA ALA A 272 12.92 8.49 -7.52
C ALA A 272 11.53 8.67 -8.16
N GLN A 273 11.38 9.65 -9.05
CA GLN A 273 10.12 9.84 -9.77
C GLN A 273 9.77 8.65 -10.67
N ILE A 274 10.75 7.99 -11.30
CA ILE A 274 10.51 6.74 -12.06
C ILE A 274 9.90 5.67 -11.15
N LEU A 275 10.48 5.43 -9.96
CA LEU A 275 9.97 4.40 -9.04
C LEU A 275 8.59 4.74 -8.46
N LEU A 276 8.37 6.00 -8.09
CA LEU A 276 7.07 6.44 -7.57
C LEU A 276 6.01 6.38 -8.67
N ARG A 277 6.35 6.76 -9.90
CA ARG A 277 5.43 6.68 -11.04
C ARG A 277 5.08 5.23 -11.39
N TRP A 278 6.06 4.33 -11.33
CA TRP A 278 5.81 2.90 -11.46
C TRP A 278 4.81 2.40 -10.42
N ALA A 279 4.98 2.76 -9.14
CA ALA A 279 4.06 2.35 -8.09
C ALA A 279 2.63 2.90 -8.32
N LEU A 280 2.52 4.18 -8.71
CA LEU A 280 1.23 4.79 -9.04
C LEU A 280 0.53 4.13 -10.24
N GLN A 281 1.29 3.69 -11.26
CA GLN A 281 0.71 3.03 -12.44
C GLN A 281 0.28 1.58 -12.17
N HIS A 282 0.68 1.01 -11.04
CA HIS A 282 0.12 -0.24 -10.49
C HIS A 282 -1.03 0.01 -9.50
N ASP A 283 -1.55 1.24 -9.45
CA ASP A 283 -2.61 1.68 -8.55
C ASP A 283 -2.26 1.56 -7.06
N PHE A 284 -0.96 1.54 -6.72
CA PHE A 284 -0.52 1.58 -5.32
C PHE A 284 -0.60 3.00 -4.75
N LEU A 285 -1.06 3.11 -3.51
CA LEU A 285 -0.91 4.33 -2.72
C LEU A 285 0.56 4.43 -2.29
N ILE A 286 1.15 5.63 -2.25
CA ILE A 286 2.59 5.79 -1.97
C ILE A 286 2.85 6.79 -0.85
N ILE A 287 3.83 6.50 0.00
CA ILE A 287 4.23 7.33 1.14
C ILE A 287 5.75 7.56 1.19
N PRO A 288 6.37 8.14 0.15
CA PRO A 288 7.81 8.34 0.13
C PRO A 288 8.27 9.25 1.28
N LYS A 289 9.08 8.69 2.17
CA LYS A 289 9.64 9.44 3.29
C LYS A 289 10.71 10.44 2.84
N SER A 290 10.63 11.67 3.35
CA SER A 290 11.71 12.67 3.21
C SER A 290 11.63 13.75 4.28
N SER A 291 12.79 14.17 4.81
CA SER A 291 12.92 15.38 5.62
C SER A 291 13.47 16.58 4.84
N LYS A 292 13.73 16.41 3.53
CA LYS A 292 14.32 17.45 2.68
C LYS A 292 13.25 18.04 1.78
N ARG A 293 12.93 19.33 1.95
CA ARG A 293 11.92 20.04 1.15
C ARG A 293 12.08 19.82 -0.36
N LYS A 294 13.31 19.92 -0.88
CA LYS A 294 13.60 19.68 -2.30
C LYS A 294 13.05 18.33 -2.78
N ARG A 295 13.30 17.26 -2.03
CA ARG A 295 12.81 15.91 -2.36
C ARG A 295 11.30 15.77 -2.16
N ILE A 296 10.72 16.46 -1.17
CA ILE A 296 9.26 16.48 -0.96
C ILE A 296 8.56 17.08 -2.20
N VAL A 297 9.10 18.18 -2.74
CA VAL A 297 8.63 18.79 -3.99
C VAL A 297 8.82 17.81 -5.17
N GLU A 298 10.02 17.26 -5.35
CA GLU A 298 10.32 16.31 -6.44
C GLU A 298 9.37 15.09 -6.42
N ASN A 299 9.11 14.53 -5.24
CA ASN A 299 8.24 13.38 -5.05
C ASN A 299 6.75 13.67 -5.32
N ALA A 300 6.33 14.94 -5.36
CA ALA A 300 4.96 15.32 -5.74
C ALA A 300 4.77 15.44 -7.26
N GLN A 301 5.86 15.57 -8.00
CA GLN A 301 5.84 15.87 -9.43
C GLN A 301 5.86 14.56 -10.24
N LEU A 302 4.73 13.84 -10.20
CA LEU A 302 4.58 12.49 -10.76
C LEU A 302 3.59 12.39 -11.93
N TYR A 303 2.82 13.44 -12.18
CA TYR A 303 1.73 13.45 -13.16
C TYR A 303 2.10 14.07 -14.52
N ASN A 304 3.36 14.51 -14.66
CA ASN A 304 3.90 15.13 -15.86
C ASN A 304 4.44 14.12 -16.89
N PHE A 305 4.49 12.82 -16.57
CA PHE A 305 4.88 11.76 -17.50
C PHE A 305 4.16 10.44 -17.20
N PHE A 306 4.21 9.50 -18.14
CA PHE A 306 3.72 8.13 -17.98
C PHE A 306 4.78 7.16 -18.49
N LEU A 307 5.07 6.12 -17.72
CA LEU A 307 5.88 4.99 -18.15
C LEU A 307 5.10 4.18 -19.18
N SER A 308 5.76 3.80 -20.27
CA SER A 308 5.16 2.94 -21.29
C SER A 308 5.01 1.52 -20.76
N GLU A 309 4.09 0.75 -21.32
CA GLU A 309 3.89 -0.67 -20.95
C GLU A 309 5.20 -1.47 -20.99
N GLU A 310 6.07 -1.22 -21.97
CA GLU A 310 7.38 -1.86 -22.08
C GLU A 310 8.30 -1.54 -20.89
N ASP A 311 8.28 -0.30 -20.39
CA ASP A 311 9.15 0.15 -19.31
C ASP A 311 8.59 -0.26 -17.95
N MET A 312 7.26 -0.27 -17.81
CA MET A 312 6.57 -0.88 -16.68
C MET A 312 6.95 -2.35 -16.56
N LYS A 313 6.85 -3.12 -17.66
CA LYS A 313 7.24 -4.52 -17.68
C LYS A 313 8.72 -4.74 -17.34
N LEU A 314 9.59 -3.86 -17.84
CA LEU A 314 11.02 -3.92 -17.54
C LEU A 314 11.30 -3.73 -16.04
N LEU A 315 10.57 -2.83 -15.38
CA LEU A 315 10.65 -2.64 -13.92
C LEU A 315 10.01 -3.81 -13.17
N ASP A 316 8.86 -4.32 -13.61
CA ASP A 316 8.19 -5.46 -13.00
C ASP A 316 9.10 -6.70 -12.95
N ASP A 317 9.85 -6.93 -14.02
CA ASP A 317 10.78 -8.05 -14.13
C ASP A 317 12.16 -7.75 -13.52
N TRP A 318 12.41 -6.53 -13.03
CA TRP A 318 13.75 -6.12 -12.62
C TRP A 318 14.28 -6.99 -11.48
N GLY A 319 13.48 -7.22 -10.43
CA GLY A 319 13.88 -8.00 -9.26
C GLY A 319 14.35 -9.43 -9.58
N ASP A 320 13.72 -10.08 -10.57
CA ASP A 320 14.03 -11.45 -10.97
C ASP A 320 15.28 -11.55 -11.87
N ASN A 321 15.65 -10.41 -12.49
CA ASN A 321 16.81 -10.30 -13.38
C ASN A 321 18.07 -9.77 -12.68
N VAL A 322 18.00 -9.44 -11.38
CA VAL A 322 19.17 -9.07 -10.59
C VAL A 322 20.05 -10.31 -10.41
N THR A 323 21.31 -10.23 -10.87
CA THR A 323 22.23 -11.37 -10.81
C THR A 323 22.61 -11.71 -9.36
N PRO A 324 22.90 -12.98 -9.01
CA PRO A 324 23.29 -13.37 -7.65
C PRO A 324 24.52 -12.63 -7.08
N GLN A 325 25.37 -12.08 -7.96
CA GLN A 325 26.55 -11.28 -7.59
C GLN A 325 26.19 -9.88 -7.08
N GLN A 326 24.98 -9.39 -7.38
CA GLN A 326 24.40 -8.18 -6.79
C GLN A 326 23.66 -8.48 -5.47
N GLY A 327 23.75 -9.73 -4.98
CA GLY A 327 23.12 -10.20 -3.75
C GLY A 327 21.67 -10.63 -4.00
N ASN A 328 21.27 -11.77 -3.44
CA ASN A 328 19.85 -12.10 -3.34
C ASN A 328 19.24 -11.14 -2.31
N LEU A 329 18.69 -10.03 -2.81
CA LEU A 329 18.28 -8.84 -2.05
C LEU A 329 17.30 -9.13 -0.91
N TYR A 330 16.50 -10.18 -1.08
CA TYR A 330 15.55 -10.68 -0.09
C TYR A 330 16.19 -11.09 1.24
N LYS A 331 17.48 -11.45 1.26
CA LYS A 331 18.20 -11.93 2.46
C LYS A 331 19.22 -10.94 2.99
N MET A 332 19.14 -9.67 2.61
CA MET A 332 20.01 -8.67 3.22
C MET A 332 19.41 -8.16 4.52
N ASP A 333 20.27 -7.95 5.53
CA ASP A 333 19.90 -7.58 6.91
C ASP A 333 19.06 -6.29 7.03
N TRP A 334 18.94 -5.50 5.96
CA TRP A 334 18.16 -4.26 5.93
C TRP A 334 16.74 -4.42 5.37
N ASN A 335 16.42 -5.56 4.74
CA ASN A 335 15.11 -5.83 4.15
C ASN A 335 14.20 -6.49 5.18
N TRP A 336 13.56 -5.68 6.02
CA TRP A 336 12.60 -6.18 7.00
C TRP A 336 11.31 -6.63 6.29
N ASN A 337 11.06 -7.94 6.26
CA ASN A 337 9.92 -8.54 5.57
C ASN A 337 9.04 -9.40 6.51
N PRO A 338 8.07 -8.81 7.21
CA PRO A 338 7.18 -9.58 8.09
C PRO A 338 6.15 -10.42 7.34
N VAL A 339 5.83 -10.05 6.10
CA VAL A 339 4.70 -10.59 5.33
C VAL A 339 4.81 -12.12 5.15
N ASP A 340 6.03 -12.61 4.95
CA ASP A 340 6.32 -14.03 4.72
C ASP A 340 6.97 -14.72 5.94
N GLU A 341 7.29 -13.96 7.00
CA GLU A 341 8.04 -14.45 8.16
C GLU A 341 7.16 -14.68 9.39
N ALA A 342 6.14 -13.86 9.59
CA ALA A 342 5.26 -13.98 10.74
C ALA A 342 4.30 -15.18 10.58
N SER A 343 4.14 -15.95 11.66
CA SER A 343 3.16 -17.02 11.73
C SER A 343 1.80 -16.48 12.18
N VAL A 344 0.71 -17.11 11.73
CA VAL A 344 -0.64 -16.74 12.14
C VAL A 344 -0.89 -17.16 13.59
N HIS A 345 -1.11 -16.19 14.47
CA HIS A 345 -1.48 -16.41 15.86
C HIS A 345 -2.82 -15.74 16.16
N LEU A 346 -3.90 -16.52 16.16
CA LEU A 346 -5.27 -15.99 16.29
C LEU A 346 -5.53 -15.25 17.60
N GLY A 347 -4.91 -15.69 18.71
CA GLY A 347 -5.28 -15.21 20.04
C GLY A 347 -6.67 -15.64 20.46
N ARG A 348 -7.31 -14.82 21.30
CA ARG A 348 -8.71 -15.01 21.67
C ARG A 348 -9.65 -14.58 20.53
N THR A 349 -10.66 -15.40 20.27
CA THR A 349 -11.66 -15.15 19.21
C THR A 349 -13.07 -14.92 19.76
N ASP A 350 -13.24 -15.05 21.08
CA ASP A 350 -14.51 -15.05 21.81
C ASP A 350 -14.97 -13.66 22.28
N TYR A 351 -14.16 -12.61 22.08
CA TYR A 351 -14.48 -11.26 22.53
C TYR A 351 -15.66 -10.62 21.80
N TRP A 352 -16.03 -11.10 20.61
CA TRP A 352 -16.95 -10.44 19.67
C TRP A 352 -18.28 -9.98 20.31
N PRO A 353 -18.44 -8.68 20.64
CA PRO A 353 -19.65 -8.17 21.24
C PRO A 353 -20.51 -7.54 20.14
N HIS A 354 -20.86 -8.29 19.09
CA HIS A 354 -21.66 -7.81 17.96
C HIS A 354 -21.27 -6.42 17.41
N TYR A 355 -20.28 -6.37 16.51
CA TYR A 355 -19.99 -5.13 15.75
C TYR A 355 -21.18 -4.77 14.85
N GLU A 356 -21.83 -3.62 15.09
CA GLU A 356 -22.92 -3.07 14.26
C GLU A 356 -22.41 -2.00 13.25
N GLY A 357 -21.09 -1.86 13.07
CA GLY A 357 -20.47 -0.84 12.22
C GLY A 357 -20.45 -1.16 10.72
N VAL A 358 -20.24 -0.10 9.92
CA VAL A 358 -20.28 0.06 8.44
C VAL A 358 -20.94 -1.08 7.65
N VAL A 359 -22.09 -0.78 7.04
CA VAL A 359 -22.79 -1.69 6.12
C VAL A 359 -21.90 -1.92 4.89
N TRP A 360 -21.38 -3.14 4.77
CA TRP A 360 -20.67 -3.62 3.60
C TRP A 360 -21.65 -3.71 2.43
N GLU A 361 -21.28 -3.14 1.28
CA GLU A 361 -21.94 -3.53 0.03
C GLU A 361 -21.44 -4.94 -0.29
N ASP A 362 -22.30 -5.95 -0.07
CA ASP A 362 -22.04 -7.34 -0.44
C ASP A 362 -21.78 -7.39 -1.96
N HIS A 363 -20.51 -7.41 -2.34
CA HIS A 363 -20.12 -7.93 -3.63
C HIS A 363 -20.12 -9.45 -3.49
N GLU A 364 -21.09 -10.12 -4.13
CA GLU A 364 -21.10 -11.58 -4.26
C GLU A 364 -19.75 -12.04 -4.80
N TYR A 365 -18.90 -12.59 -3.93
CA TYR A 365 -17.65 -13.22 -4.31
C TYR A 365 -18.00 -14.62 -4.82
N ASP A 366 -17.83 -14.83 -6.12
CA ASP A 366 -17.97 -16.14 -6.74
C ASP A 366 -16.83 -17.03 -6.22
N HIS A 367 -17.13 -17.85 -5.22
CA HIS A 367 -16.25 -18.91 -4.76
C HIS A 367 -16.27 -20.03 -5.82
N GLU A 368 -15.45 -19.90 -6.86
CA GLU A 368 -15.11 -21.06 -7.68
C GLU A 368 -14.17 -21.96 -6.85
N GLU A 369 -14.75 -22.96 -6.19
CA GLU A 369 -13.99 -24.08 -5.63
C GLU A 369 -13.28 -24.82 -6.77
N PRO A 370 -11.99 -25.20 -6.61
CA PRO A 370 -11.30 -26.00 -7.61
C PRO A 370 -11.94 -27.39 -7.65
N GLU A 371 -12.40 -27.81 -8.84
CA GLU A 371 -12.96 -29.15 -9.08
C GLU A 371 -12.00 -30.25 -8.55
N GLU A 372 -12.50 -31.06 -7.62
CA GLU A 372 -11.86 -32.30 -7.18
C GLU A 372 -11.73 -33.25 -8.39
N GLY A 373 -10.50 -33.49 -8.84
CA GLY A 373 -10.18 -34.52 -9.81
C GLY A 373 -10.04 -35.88 -9.14
N ASP A 374 -10.97 -36.78 -9.45
CA ASP A 374 -11.01 -38.18 -9.01
C ASP A 374 -9.70 -38.98 -9.26
N ASP A 375 -9.40 -39.81 -8.27
CA ASP A 375 -8.39 -40.86 -8.13
C ASP A 375 -7.94 -41.62 -9.38
N VAL A 376 -6.63 -41.97 -9.44
CA VAL A 376 -6.16 -43.35 -9.67
C VAL A 376 -4.82 -43.58 -8.94
N TYR A 377 -4.85 -44.31 -7.82
CA TYR A 377 -3.67 -45.01 -7.28
C TYR A 377 -3.58 -46.40 -7.93
N GLU A 378 -2.55 -46.66 -8.73
CA GLU A 378 -2.15 -48.02 -9.11
C GLU A 378 -1.05 -48.51 -8.15
N GLU A 379 -1.37 -49.57 -7.41
CA GLU A 379 -0.41 -50.44 -6.74
C GLU A 379 0.41 -51.21 -7.80
N SER A 380 1.73 -51.26 -7.64
CA SER A 380 2.52 -52.37 -8.17
C SER A 380 3.69 -52.68 -7.24
N ASP A 381 3.75 -53.95 -6.90
CA ASP A 381 4.59 -54.64 -5.93
C ASP A 381 6.11 -54.59 -6.17
N GLU A 382 6.82 -54.78 -5.05
CA GLU A 382 8.06 -55.55 -4.82
C GLU A 382 9.31 -55.28 -5.69
N ASP A 383 10.40 -54.86 -5.02
CA ASP A 383 11.66 -55.61 -5.10
C ASP A 383 12.57 -55.29 -3.89
N GLU A 384 12.93 -56.36 -3.16
CA GLU A 384 13.95 -56.41 -2.11
C GLU A 384 15.34 -56.06 -2.67
N ILE A 385 16.06 -55.13 -2.04
CA ILE A 385 17.53 -55.20 -1.96
C ILE A 385 17.98 -54.82 -0.55
N ASP A 386 18.53 -55.84 0.12
CA ASP A 386 19.30 -55.84 1.36
C ASP A 386 20.61 -55.04 1.23
N GLY A 387 21.03 -54.32 2.27
CA GLY A 387 22.21 -53.45 2.20
C GLY A 387 22.52 -52.63 3.44
N ASP A 388 22.90 -53.34 4.50
CA ASP A 388 23.78 -52.96 5.62
C ASP A 388 24.58 -51.63 5.48
N ALA A 389 24.51 -50.75 6.49
CA ALA A 389 25.67 -50.22 7.23
C ALA A 389 25.38 -48.91 7.98
N ALA A 390 25.94 -48.87 9.19
CA ALA A 390 25.83 -47.83 10.19
C ALA A 390 26.64 -46.54 9.91
N THR A 391 26.42 -45.56 10.80
CA THR A 391 27.33 -44.53 11.36
C THR A 391 27.24 -43.07 10.88
N HIS A 392 26.97 -42.20 11.86
CA HIS A 392 27.62 -40.92 12.19
C HIS A 392 28.26 -40.09 11.05
N ASN A 393 27.86 -38.83 10.87
CA ASN A 393 28.45 -37.66 11.58
C ASN A 393 27.95 -36.31 11.01
N GLU A 394 28.01 -35.34 11.91
CA GLU A 394 28.08 -33.88 11.77
C GLU A 394 28.44 -33.31 10.38
N LEU A 395 27.67 -32.33 9.91
CA LEU A 395 28.08 -30.92 9.79
C LEU A 395 26.86 -30.01 9.55
#